data_AF-A0A8H7DQZ2-F1
#
_entry.id   AF-A0A8H7DQZ2-F1
#
_cell.length_a   1.000
_cell.length_b   1.000
_cell.length_c   1.000
_cell.angle_alpha   90.00
_cell.angle_beta   90.00
_cell.angle_gamma   90.00
#
_symmetry.space_group_name_H-M   'P 1'
#
loop_
_entity.id
_entity.type
_entity.pdbx_description
1 polymer ?
#
loop_
_entity_poly.entity_id
_entity_poly.type
_entity_poly.pdbx_seq_one_letter_code
_entity_poly.pdbx_strand_id
1 'polypeptide(L)'
;MTNAHDPNFPVGLQIKPLDISNQFMESGWSFDASAQKDAICKYGIAGRVWEAAFALKLYINPPPGWSFEPRFLDPHPDQSSRLFVELGSGSGVISHYISQATKHTRDTLLVTDLPEVCPLLEENLRGNSERLVIRPLSWGNAEEARQIHSELISGTDRFLTHIVCSDLVYFPELLSPLLRTLLQLSSPPFINPTFTTPQTIIISYKIRSFAKESVFWSAFGLWFSFYPVLYKARASSSWARTGSTEDIPFIFIAHRRPESSCWIVPNDDQSLLQGVGARGTSCPKSDDTFETLLLMSVDDDSDEDSS
;
A
#
# COMPACT_ATOMS: atom_id res chain seq x y z
N MET A 1 -28.35 -6.27 -19.53
CA MET A 1 -26.96 -6.08 -19.08
C MET A 1 -26.90 -4.70 -18.47
N THR A 2 -27.06 -4.60 -17.16
CA THR A 2 -26.93 -3.33 -16.44
C THR A 2 -25.48 -2.88 -16.57
N ASN A 3 -25.24 -1.70 -17.16
CA ASN A 3 -23.92 -1.07 -17.18
C ASN A 3 -23.44 -0.94 -15.74
N ALA A 4 -22.61 -1.88 -15.29
CA ALA A 4 -21.84 -1.71 -14.08
C ALA A 4 -20.95 -0.49 -14.30
N HIS A 5 -21.00 0.45 -13.37
CA HIS A 5 -20.12 1.60 -13.40
C HIS A 5 -18.68 1.09 -13.33
N ASP A 6 -17.88 1.33 -14.37
CA ASP A 6 -16.46 0.96 -14.36
C ASP A 6 -15.76 1.78 -13.25
N PRO A 7 -15.20 1.12 -12.22
CA PRO A 7 -14.59 1.81 -11.08
C PRO A 7 -13.35 2.61 -11.50
N ASN A 8 -12.75 2.30 -12.66
CA ASN A 8 -11.59 3.01 -13.16
C ASN A 8 -11.94 4.39 -13.76
N PHE A 9 -13.22 4.63 -14.10
CA PHE A 9 -13.69 5.88 -14.71
C PHE A 9 -14.75 6.60 -13.86
N PRO A 10 -14.38 7.10 -12.67
CA PRO A 10 -15.30 7.82 -11.78
C PRO A 10 -15.87 9.08 -12.44
N VAL A 11 -17.19 9.28 -12.35
CA VAL A 11 -17.87 10.43 -12.96
C VAL A 11 -17.33 11.74 -12.41
N GLY A 12 -16.98 12.66 -13.31
CA GLY A 12 -16.58 14.03 -12.96
C GLY A 12 -15.14 14.17 -12.46
N LEU A 13 -14.37 13.07 -12.37
CA LEU A 13 -12.95 13.15 -12.04
C LEU A 13 -12.12 13.46 -13.29
N GLN A 14 -11.47 14.62 -13.32
CA GLN A 14 -10.49 14.96 -14.35
C GLN A 14 -9.10 14.55 -13.91
N ILE A 15 -8.61 13.43 -14.45
CA ILE A 15 -7.26 12.94 -14.20
C ILE A 15 -6.30 13.43 -15.27
N LYS A 16 -5.09 13.80 -14.83
CA LYS A 16 -3.97 14.21 -15.68
C LYS A 16 -2.73 13.42 -15.31
N PRO A 17 -1.82 13.18 -16.27
CA PRO A 17 -0.52 12.60 -15.97
C PRO A 17 0.20 13.35 -14.85
N LEU A 18 0.88 12.62 -13.98
CA LEU A 18 1.79 13.22 -13.01
C LEU A 18 3.08 13.62 -13.74
N ASP A 19 3.35 14.92 -13.80
CA ASP A 19 4.59 15.45 -14.35
C ASP A 19 5.68 15.49 -13.26
N ILE A 20 6.54 14.48 -13.29
CA ILE A 20 7.69 14.36 -12.38
C ILE A 20 9.00 14.93 -12.97
N SER A 21 8.96 15.47 -14.20
CA SER A 21 10.18 15.87 -14.93
C SER A 21 10.99 16.96 -14.22
N ASN A 22 10.34 17.77 -13.38
CA ASN A 22 10.98 18.88 -12.66
C ASN A 22 11.51 18.50 -11.27
N GLN A 23 11.21 17.31 -10.74
CA GLN A 23 11.55 16.98 -9.35
C GLN A 23 12.78 16.09 -9.23
N PHE A 24 13.09 15.22 -10.22
CA PHE A 24 14.26 14.33 -10.15
C PHE A 24 14.89 14.08 -11.53
N MET A 25 16.17 14.44 -11.67
CA MET A 25 17.02 14.20 -12.85
C MET A 25 17.42 12.71 -13.00
N GLU A 26 16.46 11.78 -13.01
CA GLU A 26 16.72 10.40 -13.43
C GLU A 26 16.17 10.21 -14.85
N SER A 27 17.07 10.28 -15.84
CA SER A 27 16.78 9.91 -17.22
C SER A 27 16.40 8.42 -17.30
N GLY A 28 15.28 8.10 -17.93
CA GLY A 28 14.88 6.70 -18.21
C GLY A 28 13.60 6.22 -17.51
N TRP A 29 12.73 7.11 -17.04
CA TRP A 29 11.43 6.74 -16.50
C TRP A 29 10.54 6.14 -17.59
N SER A 30 10.20 4.85 -17.49
CA SER A 30 9.25 4.18 -18.40
C SER A 30 7.79 4.60 -18.18
N PHE A 31 7.51 5.37 -17.12
CA PHE A 31 6.19 5.81 -16.69
C PHE A 31 5.96 7.32 -16.88
N ASP A 32 6.64 7.92 -17.87
CA ASP A 32 6.58 9.36 -18.10
C ASP A 32 5.16 9.91 -18.36
N ALA A 33 5.04 11.23 -18.44
CA ALA A 33 3.75 11.88 -18.63
C ALA A 33 3.07 11.46 -19.96
N SER A 34 3.83 11.05 -20.98
CA SER A 34 3.29 10.56 -22.24
C SER A 34 2.71 9.15 -22.07
N ALA A 35 3.45 8.24 -21.45
CA ALA A 35 3.00 6.87 -21.17
C ALA A 35 1.74 6.86 -20.30
N GLN A 36 1.70 7.72 -19.27
CA GLN A 36 0.50 7.87 -18.44
C GLN A 36 -0.71 8.39 -19.22
N LYS A 37 -0.53 9.26 -20.22
CA LYS A 37 -1.65 9.82 -20.98
C LYS A 37 -2.44 8.73 -21.71
N ASP A 38 -1.75 7.84 -22.40
CA ASP A 38 -2.39 6.75 -23.13
C ASP A 38 -3.00 5.72 -22.16
N ALA A 39 -2.30 5.43 -21.07
CA ALA A 39 -2.82 4.55 -20.02
C ALA A 39 -4.06 5.13 -19.34
N ILE A 40 -4.09 6.44 -19.03
CA ILE A 40 -5.25 7.14 -18.46
C ILE A 40 -6.46 7.07 -19.38
N CYS A 41 -6.26 7.26 -20.69
CA CYS A 41 -7.36 7.17 -21.65
C CYS A 41 -8.00 5.77 -21.67
N LYS A 42 -7.21 4.72 -21.48
CA LYS A 42 -7.65 3.32 -21.61
C LYS A 42 -8.04 2.66 -20.29
N TYR A 43 -7.41 3.03 -19.18
CA TYR A 43 -7.53 2.40 -17.87
C TYR A 43 -7.93 3.40 -16.76
N GLY A 44 -8.26 4.63 -17.11
CA GLY A 44 -8.73 5.63 -16.16
C GLY A 44 -7.73 5.89 -15.04
N ILE A 45 -8.20 5.85 -13.79
CA ILE A 45 -7.38 6.12 -12.59
C ILE A 45 -6.22 5.14 -12.42
N ALA A 46 -6.35 3.89 -12.90
CA ALA A 46 -5.29 2.89 -12.83
C ALA A 46 -4.11 3.22 -13.78
N GLY A 47 -4.37 3.96 -14.85
CA GLY A 47 -3.34 4.42 -15.78
C GLY A 47 -2.49 5.60 -15.26
N ARG A 48 -2.91 6.25 -14.18
CA ARG A 48 -2.22 7.39 -13.58
C ARG A 48 -1.22 6.93 -12.52
N VAL A 49 -0.03 7.53 -12.49
CA VAL A 49 0.86 7.44 -11.32
C VAL A 49 0.42 8.47 -10.29
N TRP A 50 0.17 8.01 -9.06
CA TRP A 50 -0.31 8.85 -7.96
C TRP A 50 0.83 9.37 -7.08
N GLU A 51 0.61 10.50 -6.41
CA GLU A 51 1.64 11.23 -5.67
C GLU A 51 2.29 10.39 -4.56
N ALA A 52 1.53 9.54 -3.86
CA ALA A 52 2.11 8.71 -2.80
C ALA A 52 3.04 7.60 -3.34
N ALA A 53 2.99 7.28 -4.64
CA ALA A 53 3.95 6.38 -5.26
C ALA A 53 5.37 6.97 -5.23
N PHE A 54 5.48 8.30 -5.28
CA PHE A 54 6.78 8.98 -5.21
C PHE A 54 7.47 8.77 -3.86
N ALA A 55 6.73 8.95 -2.75
CA ALA A 55 7.26 8.69 -1.41
C ALA A 55 7.71 7.23 -1.28
N LEU A 56 6.91 6.29 -1.77
CA LEU A 56 7.24 4.88 -1.71
C LEU A 56 8.45 4.52 -2.57
N LYS A 57 8.61 5.11 -3.76
CA LYS A 57 9.82 4.98 -4.59
C LYS A 57 11.06 5.44 -3.85
N LEU A 58 11.00 6.61 -3.20
CA LEU A 58 12.10 7.11 -2.38
C LEU A 58 12.45 6.17 -1.23
N TYR A 59 11.43 5.57 -0.61
CA TYR A 59 11.63 4.64 0.49
C TYR A 59 12.25 3.31 0.04
N ILE A 60 11.83 2.78 -1.12
CA ILE A 60 12.35 1.55 -1.71
C ILE A 60 13.81 1.72 -2.17
N ASN A 61 14.10 2.83 -2.85
CA ASN A 61 15.41 3.13 -3.42
C ASN A 61 15.85 4.56 -3.04
N PRO A 62 16.34 4.75 -1.79
CA PRO A 62 16.71 6.06 -1.29
C PRO A 62 17.91 6.63 -2.06
N PRO A 63 17.90 7.93 -2.42
CA PRO A 63 19.07 8.61 -2.96
C PRO A 63 20.26 8.56 -1.99
N PRO A 64 21.50 8.67 -2.48
CA PRO A 64 22.68 8.69 -1.62
C PRO A 64 22.59 9.75 -0.52
N GLY A 65 22.82 9.32 0.72
CA GLY A 65 22.77 10.18 1.92
C GLY A 65 21.38 10.30 2.55
N TRP A 66 20.33 9.74 1.94
CA TRP A 66 19.03 9.59 2.60
C TRP A 66 19.00 8.30 3.43
N SER A 67 18.32 8.34 4.56
CA SER A 67 18.07 7.18 5.41
C SER A 67 16.61 7.15 5.82
N PHE A 68 16.07 5.94 5.99
CA PHE A 68 14.70 5.71 6.43
C PHE A 68 14.71 4.72 7.59
N GLU A 69 13.82 4.93 8.56
CA GLU A 69 13.62 4.06 9.71
C GLU A 69 12.12 3.75 9.90
N PRO A 70 11.72 2.47 9.87
CA PRO A 70 12.54 1.30 9.51
C PRO A 70 12.95 1.36 8.04
N ARG A 71 13.80 0.42 7.60
CA ARG A 71 14.19 0.28 6.19
C ARG A 71 13.12 -0.46 5.41
N PHE A 72 13.00 -0.18 4.11
CA PHE A 72 12.06 -0.90 3.24
C PHE A 72 12.31 -2.42 3.24
N LEU A 73 13.59 -2.82 3.18
CA LEU A 73 14.02 -4.20 3.37
C LEU A 73 15.14 -4.23 4.41
N ASP A 74 14.93 -4.98 5.48
CA ASP A 74 16.01 -5.26 6.41
C ASP A 74 17.12 -6.10 5.75
N PRO A 75 18.39 -5.87 6.11
CA PRO A 75 19.48 -6.79 5.78
C PRO A 75 19.13 -8.14 6.38
N HIS A 76 18.90 -9.11 5.49
CA HIS A 76 18.27 -10.38 5.81
C HIS A 76 18.98 -11.13 6.95
N PRO A 77 18.32 -11.38 8.10
CA PRO A 77 18.72 -12.48 8.98
C PRO A 77 18.13 -13.76 8.39
N ASP A 78 18.97 -14.70 7.95
CA ASP A 78 18.62 -16.07 7.53
C ASP A 78 17.63 -16.29 6.36
N GLN A 79 18.17 -16.53 5.15
CA GLN A 79 17.71 -17.49 4.10
C GLN A 79 16.21 -17.62 3.69
N SER A 80 15.24 -16.92 4.28
CA SER A 80 13.81 -17.05 4.03
C SER A 80 13.35 -16.20 2.83
N SER A 81 12.92 -16.87 1.76
CA SER A 81 12.25 -16.25 0.61
C SER A 81 11.18 -15.25 1.05
N ARG A 82 11.23 -14.01 0.56
CA ARG A 82 10.14 -13.06 0.73
C ARG A 82 9.07 -13.29 -0.32
N LEU A 83 7.81 -13.19 0.10
CA LEU A 83 6.68 -13.09 -0.79
C LEU A 83 6.01 -11.75 -0.54
N PHE A 84 6.03 -10.90 -1.56
CA PHE A 84 5.35 -9.61 -1.60
C PHE A 84 4.03 -9.76 -2.34
N VAL A 85 3.04 -8.98 -1.92
CA VAL A 85 1.87 -8.66 -2.74
C VAL A 85 1.70 -7.15 -2.80
N GLU A 86 1.58 -6.59 -3.99
CA GLU A 86 1.14 -5.21 -4.19
C GLU A 86 -0.35 -5.20 -4.56
N LEU A 87 -1.14 -4.45 -3.79
CA LEU A 87 -2.58 -4.26 -4.02
C LEU A 87 -2.81 -3.01 -4.88
N GLY A 88 -3.72 -3.08 -5.85
CA GLY A 88 -4.09 -1.92 -6.68
C GLY A 88 -2.88 -1.29 -7.36
N SER A 89 -2.08 -2.11 -8.05
CA SER A 89 -0.78 -1.70 -8.59
C SER A 89 -0.88 -0.66 -9.71
N GLY A 90 -2.07 -0.48 -10.31
CA GLY A 90 -2.35 0.46 -11.40
C GLY A 90 -1.41 0.24 -12.59
N SER A 91 -0.52 1.20 -12.82
CA SER A 91 0.51 1.10 -13.86
C SER A 91 1.60 0.08 -13.57
N GLY A 92 1.80 -0.32 -12.31
CA GLY A 92 2.89 -1.20 -11.88
C GLY A 92 4.20 -0.49 -11.54
N VAL A 93 4.19 0.85 -11.44
CA VAL A 93 5.41 1.64 -11.17
C VAL A 93 6.12 1.21 -9.88
N ILE A 94 5.39 0.96 -8.80
CA ILE A 94 5.97 0.52 -7.52
C ILE A 94 6.48 -0.92 -7.65
N SER A 95 5.72 -1.81 -8.28
CA SER A 95 6.14 -3.18 -8.57
C SER A 95 7.47 -3.24 -9.31
N HIS A 96 7.66 -2.35 -10.30
CA HIS A 96 8.95 -2.22 -10.97
C HIS A 96 10.06 -1.91 -9.96
N TYR A 97 9.91 -0.91 -9.10
CA TYR A 97 10.94 -0.56 -8.11
C TYR A 97 11.19 -1.66 -7.06
N ILE A 98 10.13 -2.33 -6.58
CA ILE A 98 10.28 -3.48 -5.66
C ILE A 98 11.06 -4.61 -6.34
N SER A 99 10.77 -4.88 -7.62
CA SER A 99 11.48 -5.94 -8.38
C SER A 99 12.98 -5.67 -8.51
N GLN A 100 13.38 -4.39 -8.63
CA GLN A 100 14.78 -3.97 -8.68
C GLN A 100 15.46 -4.01 -7.30
N ALA A 101 14.71 -3.68 -6.23
CA ALA A 101 15.23 -3.69 -4.86
C ALA A 101 15.39 -5.11 -4.30
N THR A 102 14.53 -6.05 -4.70
CA THR A 102 14.60 -7.46 -4.29
C THR A 102 15.67 -8.18 -5.10
N LYS A 103 16.83 -8.44 -4.48
CA LYS A 103 17.98 -9.09 -5.14
C LYS A 103 18.06 -10.59 -4.92
N HIS A 104 17.29 -11.13 -3.97
CA HIS A 104 17.35 -12.54 -3.63
C HIS A 104 16.55 -13.36 -4.65
N THR A 105 17.16 -14.40 -5.20
CA THR A 105 16.57 -15.20 -6.30
C THR A 105 15.29 -15.92 -5.91
N ARG A 106 15.05 -16.11 -4.60
CA ARG A 106 13.82 -16.72 -4.09
C ARG A 106 12.72 -15.72 -3.78
N ASP A 107 12.96 -14.42 -3.83
CA ASP A 107 11.90 -13.43 -3.54
C ASP A 107 10.90 -13.40 -4.68
N THR A 108 9.60 -13.45 -4.39
CA THR A 108 8.53 -13.35 -5.39
C THR A 108 7.70 -12.11 -5.13
N LEU A 109 7.33 -11.41 -6.19
CA LEU A 109 6.43 -10.27 -6.15
C LEU A 109 5.14 -10.60 -6.89
N LEU A 110 4.05 -10.71 -6.13
CA LEU A 110 2.70 -10.78 -6.69
C LEU A 110 2.19 -9.37 -6.92
N VAL A 111 1.80 -9.07 -8.15
CA VAL A 111 1.30 -7.76 -8.58
C VAL A 111 -0.17 -7.90 -8.89
N THR A 112 -1.02 -7.10 -8.23
CA THR A 112 -2.46 -7.29 -8.31
C THR A 112 -3.20 -5.99 -8.58
N ASP A 113 -4.27 -6.13 -9.37
CA ASP A 113 -5.24 -5.09 -9.65
C ASP A 113 -6.54 -5.75 -10.15
N LEU A 114 -7.48 -4.95 -10.62
CA LEU A 114 -8.69 -5.45 -11.30
C LEU A 114 -8.31 -6.26 -12.56
N PRO A 115 -9.15 -7.24 -12.96
CA PRO A 115 -8.90 -8.04 -14.16
C PRO A 115 -8.62 -7.21 -15.42
N GLU A 116 -9.35 -6.12 -15.62
CA GLU A 116 -9.21 -5.20 -16.75
C GLU A 116 -7.91 -4.37 -16.72
N VAL A 117 -7.25 -4.24 -15.56
CA VAL A 117 -5.97 -3.51 -15.41
C VAL A 117 -4.77 -4.45 -15.60
N CYS A 118 -4.93 -5.76 -15.41
CA CYS A 118 -3.85 -6.73 -15.58
C CYS A 118 -3.12 -6.63 -16.94
N PRO A 119 -3.78 -6.39 -18.09
CA PRO A 119 -3.08 -6.18 -19.36
C PRO A 119 -2.13 -4.97 -19.36
N LEU A 120 -2.46 -3.89 -18.62
CA LEU A 120 -1.56 -2.73 -18.46
C LEU A 120 -0.30 -3.14 -17.69
N LEU A 121 -0.48 -3.89 -16.61
CA LEU A 121 0.62 -4.42 -15.80
C LEU A 121 1.52 -5.33 -16.64
N GLU A 122 0.95 -6.23 -17.44
CA GLU A 122 1.70 -7.13 -18.32
C GLU A 122 2.51 -6.38 -19.39
N GLU A 123 1.98 -5.28 -19.90
CA GLU A 123 2.67 -4.42 -20.86
C GLU A 123 3.83 -3.66 -20.19
N ASN A 124 3.55 -2.97 -19.08
CA ASN A 124 4.53 -2.11 -18.40
C ASN A 124 5.63 -2.88 -17.69
N LEU A 125 5.34 -4.10 -17.23
CA LEU A 125 6.27 -4.94 -16.49
C LEU A 125 6.91 -6.03 -17.37
N ARG A 126 6.66 -5.97 -18.68
CA ARG A 126 7.27 -6.89 -19.65
C ARG A 126 8.80 -6.80 -19.57
N GLY A 127 9.45 -7.94 -19.43
CA GLY A 127 10.91 -8.02 -19.32
C GLY A 127 11.47 -7.75 -17.92
N ASN A 128 10.62 -7.50 -16.92
CA ASN A 128 11.02 -7.59 -15.51
C ASN A 128 11.29 -9.05 -15.12
N SER A 129 11.79 -9.26 -13.90
CA SER A 129 12.20 -10.56 -13.37
C SER A 129 11.11 -11.63 -13.49
N GLU A 130 11.49 -12.87 -13.81
CA GLU A 130 10.63 -14.08 -13.76
C GLU A 130 9.98 -14.31 -12.37
N ARG A 131 10.44 -13.59 -11.35
CA ARG A 131 9.91 -13.58 -9.99
C ARG A 131 8.64 -12.75 -9.81
N LEU A 132 8.22 -12.02 -10.85
CA LEU A 132 7.02 -11.20 -10.85
C LEU A 132 5.85 -12.00 -11.39
N VAL A 133 4.77 -12.10 -10.61
CA VAL A 133 3.54 -12.80 -11.00
C VAL A 133 2.40 -11.79 -10.99
N ILE A 134 1.69 -11.63 -12.10
CA ILE A 134 0.54 -10.72 -12.21
C ILE A 134 -0.74 -11.54 -12.04
N ARG A 135 -1.61 -11.18 -11.10
CA ARG A 135 -2.92 -11.83 -10.93
C ARG A 135 -4.02 -10.82 -10.59
N PRO A 136 -5.26 -11.05 -11.04
CA PRO A 136 -6.37 -10.24 -10.61
C PRO A 136 -6.61 -10.39 -9.10
N LEU A 137 -6.89 -9.27 -8.43
CA LEU A 137 -7.41 -9.23 -7.06
C LEU A 137 -8.25 -7.96 -6.85
N SER A 138 -9.53 -8.07 -7.15
CA SER A 138 -10.55 -7.12 -6.74
C SER A 138 -10.65 -7.11 -5.22
N TRP A 139 -10.63 -5.94 -4.60
CA TRP A 139 -10.66 -5.86 -3.15
C TRP A 139 -11.95 -6.47 -2.57
N GLY A 140 -11.82 -7.22 -1.50
CA GLY A 140 -12.90 -7.95 -0.85
C GLY A 140 -13.28 -9.27 -1.55
N ASN A 141 -12.65 -9.61 -2.68
CA ASN A 141 -12.94 -10.83 -3.42
C ASN A 141 -12.22 -12.05 -2.82
N ALA A 142 -12.94 -12.80 -2.00
CA ALA A 142 -12.39 -14.00 -1.35
C ALA A 142 -12.02 -15.12 -2.33
N GLU A 143 -12.68 -15.19 -3.49
CA GLU A 143 -12.46 -16.21 -4.51
C GLU A 143 -11.13 -15.98 -5.24
N GLU A 144 -10.86 -14.77 -5.70
CA GLU A 144 -9.59 -14.40 -6.35
C GLU A 144 -8.41 -14.58 -5.38
N ALA A 145 -8.57 -14.16 -4.12
CA ALA A 145 -7.56 -14.42 -3.09
C ALA A 145 -7.31 -15.92 -2.90
N ARG A 146 -8.37 -16.76 -2.87
CA ARG A 146 -8.22 -18.21 -2.75
C ARG A 146 -7.50 -18.82 -3.96
N GLN A 147 -7.72 -18.30 -5.17
CA GLN A 147 -7.01 -18.73 -6.37
C GLN A 147 -5.51 -18.39 -6.26
N ILE A 148 -5.17 -17.16 -5.85
CA ILE A 148 -3.78 -16.75 -5.57
C ILE A 148 -3.13 -17.69 -4.56
N HIS A 149 -3.81 -17.99 -3.45
CA HIS A 149 -3.29 -18.93 -2.46
C HIS A 149 -3.06 -20.31 -3.06
N SER A 150 -4.03 -20.86 -3.80
CA SER A 150 -3.93 -22.18 -4.43
C SER A 150 -2.75 -22.29 -5.39
N GLU A 151 -2.42 -21.20 -6.08
CA GLU A 151 -1.37 -21.17 -7.09
C GLU A 151 0.03 -20.96 -6.49
N LEU A 152 0.17 -20.01 -5.55
CA LEU A 152 1.48 -19.49 -5.15
C LEU A 152 1.94 -19.92 -3.76
N ILE A 153 1.02 -20.44 -2.94
CA ILE A 153 1.25 -20.73 -1.52
C ILE A 153 0.93 -22.18 -1.20
N SER A 154 -0.22 -22.69 -1.65
CA SER A 154 -0.70 -24.05 -1.36
C SER A 154 0.32 -25.10 -1.79
N GLY A 155 0.66 -26.02 -0.88
CA GLY A 155 1.67 -27.06 -1.13
C GLY A 155 3.12 -26.57 -1.11
N THR A 156 3.36 -25.34 -0.66
CA THR A 156 4.70 -24.76 -0.44
C THR A 156 4.86 -24.32 1.02
N ASP A 157 6.10 -24.10 1.45
CA ASP A 157 6.42 -23.52 2.77
C ASP A 157 6.47 -21.97 2.74
N ARG A 158 5.82 -21.34 1.75
CA ARG A 158 5.87 -19.89 1.52
C ARG A 158 4.63 -19.21 2.08
N PHE A 159 4.81 -18.01 2.63
CA PHE A 159 3.73 -17.22 3.21
C PHE A 159 3.93 -15.75 2.84
N LEU A 160 2.84 -14.97 2.82
CA LEU A 160 2.92 -13.53 2.56
C LEU A 160 3.72 -12.86 3.67
N THR A 161 4.86 -12.28 3.30
CA THR A 161 5.73 -11.55 4.22
C THR A 161 5.47 -10.04 4.19
N HIS A 162 5.09 -9.53 3.02
CA HIS A 162 4.88 -8.10 2.80
C HIS A 162 3.61 -7.86 1.99
N ILE A 163 2.80 -6.90 2.41
CA ILE A 163 1.70 -6.34 1.63
C ILE A 163 2.04 -4.88 1.37
N VAL A 164 1.97 -4.44 0.11
CA VAL A 164 2.28 -3.07 -0.29
C VAL A 164 1.04 -2.41 -0.88
N CYS A 165 0.74 -1.21 -0.41
CA CYS A 165 -0.37 -0.38 -0.86
C CYS A 165 0.17 1.00 -1.23
N SER A 166 -0.09 1.44 -2.45
CA SER A 166 0.29 2.79 -2.90
C SER A 166 -0.94 3.60 -3.23
N ASP A 167 -1.30 4.50 -2.32
CA ASP A 167 -2.37 5.50 -2.51
C ASP A 167 -3.79 4.93 -2.67
N LEU A 168 -4.12 3.89 -1.89
CA LEU A 168 -5.37 3.13 -2.04
C LEU A 168 -6.56 3.64 -1.21
N VAL A 169 -6.34 4.63 -0.35
CA VAL A 169 -7.36 5.19 0.56
C VAL A 169 -7.87 6.51 -0.04
N TYR A 170 -8.89 6.44 -0.90
CA TYR A 170 -9.38 7.63 -1.64
C TYR A 170 -10.90 7.65 -1.92
N PHE A 171 -11.52 6.53 -2.28
CA PHE A 171 -12.98 6.44 -2.48
C PHE A 171 -13.69 5.76 -1.31
N PRO A 172 -14.69 6.40 -0.66
CA PRO A 172 -15.43 5.85 0.47
C PRO A 172 -15.96 4.43 0.26
N GLU A 173 -16.48 4.14 -0.93
CA GLU A 173 -17.03 2.84 -1.32
C GLU A 173 -15.97 1.72 -1.41
N LEU A 174 -14.70 2.07 -1.55
CA LEU A 174 -13.59 1.11 -1.64
C LEU A 174 -12.89 0.86 -0.29
N LEU A 175 -13.20 1.67 0.74
CA LEU A 175 -12.51 1.58 2.05
C LEU A 175 -12.77 0.25 2.75
N SER A 176 -14.01 -0.24 2.75
CA SER A 176 -14.33 -1.53 3.38
C SER A 176 -13.76 -2.72 2.60
N PRO A 177 -13.94 -2.81 1.27
CA PRO A 177 -13.30 -3.86 0.48
C PRO A 177 -11.78 -3.92 0.67
N LEU A 178 -11.11 -2.76 0.73
CA LEU A 178 -9.67 -2.70 1.00
C LEU A 178 -9.34 -3.26 2.39
N LEU A 179 -10.02 -2.79 3.44
CA LEU A 179 -9.82 -3.29 4.80
C LEU A 179 -10.07 -4.80 4.89
N ARG A 180 -11.14 -5.30 4.26
CA ARG A 180 -11.45 -6.73 4.19
C ARG A 180 -10.32 -7.54 3.54
N THR A 181 -9.74 -7.03 2.45
CA THR A 181 -8.59 -7.64 1.76
C THR A 181 -7.38 -7.71 2.68
N LEU A 182 -7.04 -6.60 3.35
CA LEU A 182 -5.93 -6.56 4.30
C LEU A 182 -6.13 -7.55 5.45
N LEU A 183 -7.35 -7.65 5.98
CA LEU A 183 -7.68 -8.63 7.02
C LEU A 183 -7.56 -10.07 6.52
N GLN A 184 -7.98 -10.35 5.29
CA GLN A 184 -7.89 -11.67 4.67
C GLN A 184 -6.44 -12.09 4.42
N LEU A 185 -5.64 -11.22 3.82
CA LEU A 185 -4.23 -11.50 3.47
C LEU A 185 -3.29 -11.51 4.69
N SER A 186 -3.74 -10.95 5.82
CA SER A 186 -3.07 -11.03 7.13
C SER A 186 -3.64 -12.14 8.04
N SER A 187 -4.39 -13.09 7.48
CA SER A 187 -4.96 -14.24 8.20
C SER A 187 -4.58 -15.56 7.51
N PRO A 188 -4.71 -16.72 8.19
CA PRO A 188 -4.52 -18.01 7.54
C PRO A 188 -5.47 -18.14 6.32
N PRO A 189 -5.01 -18.76 5.22
CA PRO A 189 -3.75 -19.50 5.08
C PRO A 189 -2.56 -18.65 4.58
N PHE A 190 -2.68 -17.32 4.48
CA PHE A 190 -1.63 -16.47 3.92
C PHE A 190 -0.46 -16.19 4.87
N ILE A 191 -0.66 -16.40 6.17
CA ILE A 191 0.35 -16.22 7.21
C ILE A 191 0.81 -17.57 7.76
N ASN A 192 2.07 -17.66 8.16
CA ASN A 192 2.58 -18.83 8.87
C ASN A 192 2.28 -18.67 10.37
N PRO A 193 1.49 -19.57 11.00
CA PRO A 193 1.23 -19.50 12.43
C PRO A 193 2.47 -19.77 13.30
N THR A 194 3.54 -20.31 12.71
CA THR A 194 4.78 -20.65 13.42
C THR A 194 5.86 -19.56 13.34
N PHE A 195 5.72 -18.58 12.43
CA PHE A 195 6.70 -17.50 12.33
C PHE A 195 6.51 -16.49 13.47
N THR A 196 7.62 -16.19 14.14
CA THR A 196 7.68 -15.16 15.18
C THR A 196 7.73 -13.74 14.60
N THR A 197 8.15 -13.61 13.34
CA THR A 197 8.23 -12.33 12.64
C THR A 197 6.87 -11.99 12.04
N PRO A 198 6.25 -10.86 12.41
CA PRO A 198 4.95 -10.48 11.85
C PRO A 198 5.07 -10.12 10.36
N GLN A 199 4.00 -10.38 9.61
CA GLN A 199 3.84 -9.84 8.26
C GLN A 199 3.88 -8.30 8.32
N THR A 200 4.56 -7.68 7.35
CA THR A 200 4.70 -6.23 7.24
C THR A 200 3.74 -5.68 6.20
N ILE A 201 2.92 -4.69 6.55
CA ILE A 201 2.07 -3.96 5.62
C ILE A 201 2.65 -2.57 5.45
N ILE A 202 2.92 -2.17 4.20
CA ILE A 202 3.52 -0.89 3.85
C ILE A 202 2.49 -0.10 3.06
N ILE A 203 2.08 1.05 3.59
CA ILE A 203 1.04 1.89 2.97
C ILE A 203 1.61 3.27 2.71
N SER A 204 1.82 3.65 1.45
CA SER A 204 2.02 5.06 1.11
C SER A 204 0.67 5.74 0.87
N TYR A 205 0.53 6.96 1.37
CA TYR A 205 -0.76 7.63 1.43
C TYR A 205 -0.62 9.15 1.37
N LYS A 206 -1.43 9.77 0.50
CA LYS A 206 -1.61 11.22 0.46
C LYS A 206 -3.04 11.56 0.87
N ILE A 207 -3.19 12.39 1.89
CA ILE A 207 -4.49 12.92 2.31
C ILE A 207 -5.04 13.80 1.17
N ARG A 208 -6.25 13.48 0.70
CA ARG A 208 -6.98 14.33 -0.27
C ARG A 208 -8.27 14.85 0.32
N SER A 209 -8.92 14.02 1.14
CA SER A 209 -10.13 14.39 1.85
C SER A 209 -10.19 13.67 3.19
N PHE A 210 -9.60 14.31 4.21
CA PHE A 210 -9.56 13.76 5.56
C PHE A 210 -10.94 13.27 6.04
N ALA A 211 -12.00 14.05 5.82
CA ALA A 211 -13.36 13.68 6.23
C ALA A 211 -13.91 12.40 5.56
N LYS A 212 -13.45 12.06 4.35
CA LYS A 212 -13.85 10.85 3.64
C LYS A 212 -12.96 9.66 3.99
N GLU A 213 -11.69 9.92 4.28
CA GLU A 213 -10.64 8.92 4.42
C GLU A 213 -10.44 8.49 5.89
N SER A 214 -10.73 9.36 6.86
CA SER A 214 -10.49 9.09 8.29
C SER A 214 -11.20 7.83 8.80
N VAL A 215 -12.41 7.54 8.30
CA VAL A 215 -13.16 6.34 8.68
C VAL A 215 -12.41 5.04 8.36
N PHE A 216 -11.60 5.01 7.30
CA PHE A 216 -10.72 3.87 7.03
C PHE A 216 -9.67 3.74 8.12
N TRP A 217 -8.99 4.83 8.47
CA TRP A 217 -7.91 4.82 9.46
C TRP A 217 -8.42 4.49 10.87
N SER A 218 -9.57 5.03 11.25
CA SER A 218 -10.22 4.72 12.52
C SER A 218 -10.61 3.25 12.63
N ALA A 219 -11.06 2.62 11.54
CA ALA A 219 -11.34 1.19 11.51
C ALA A 219 -10.05 0.37 11.47
N PHE A 220 -9.10 0.74 10.60
CA PHE A 220 -7.82 0.07 10.40
C PHE A 220 -7.02 -0.01 11.71
N GLY A 221 -6.95 1.06 12.49
CA GLY A 221 -6.23 1.12 13.77
C GLY A 221 -6.75 0.15 14.83
N LEU A 222 -8.02 -0.27 14.75
CA LEU A 222 -8.57 -1.31 15.62
C LEU A 222 -7.92 -2.66 15.35
N TRP A 223 -7.69 -2.99 14.08
CA TRP A 223 -7.20 -4.31 13.64
C TRP A 223 -5.69 -4.37 13.52
N PHE A 224 -5.06 -3.25 13.19
CA PHE A 224 -3.64 -3.13 12.90
C PHE A 224 -3.00 -2.07 13.80
N SER A 225 -1.81 -2.35 14.31
CA SER A 225 -0.93 -1.32 14.85
C SER A 225 -0.12 -0.74 13.70
N PHE A 226 -0.03 0.58 13.60
CA PHE A 226 0.73 1.22 12.53
C PHE A 226 1.43 2.48 13.02
N TYR A 227 2.53 2.81 12.35
CA TYR A 227 3.35 3.97 12.67
C TYR A 227 4.00 4.51 11.40
N PRO A 228 4.29 5.82 11.35
CA PRO A 228 4.91 6.44 10.19
C PRO A 228 6.39 6.05 10.08
N VAL A 229 6.86 5.91 8.85
CA VAL A 229 8.29 5.81 8.55
C VAL A 229 8.92 7.18 8.80
N LEU A 230 10.08 7.18 9.44
CA LEU A 230 10.93 8.35 9.60
C LEU A 230 11.96 8.40 8.48
N TYR A 231 12.34 9.60 8.07
CA TYR A 231 13.39 9.81 7.10
C TYR A 231 14.39 10.85 7.60
N LYS A 232 15.61 10.74 7.13
CA LYS A 232 16.68 11.72 7.32
C LYS A 232 17.26 12.06 5.96
N ALA A 233 17.01 13.28 5.50
CA ALA A 233 17.55 13.79 4.24
C ALA A 233 19.05 14.07 4.37
N ARG A 234 19.78 14.04 3.24
CA ARG A 234 21.25 14.19 3.20
C ARG A 234 21.81 15.39 3.96
N ALA A 235 21.12 16.53 3.90
CA ALA A 235 21.56 17.78 4.53
C ALA A 235 21.02 17.96 5.95
N SER A 236 20.09 17.12 6.40
CA SER A 236 19.49 17.23 7.73
C SER A 236 20.25 16.38 8.75
N SER A 237 20.41 16.93 9.95
CA SER A 237 20.90 16.17 11.11
C SER A 237 19.77 15.50 11.89
N SER A 238 18.53 15.97 11.74
CA SER A 238 17.33 15.48 12.43
C SER A 238 16.56 14.45 11.61
N TRP A 239 15.86 13.56 12.31
CA TRP A 239 14.86 12.69 11.73
C TRP A 239 13.55 13.48 11.59
N ALA A 240 12.91 13.34 10.44
CA ALA A 240 11.57 13.86 10.19
C ALA A 240 10.64 12.70 9.89
N ARG A 241 9.35 12.90 10.15
CA ARG A 241 8.33 11.90 9.85
C ARG A 241 7.85 12.06 8.40
N THR A 242 7.63 10.95 7.69
CA THR A 242 6.90 11.02 6.41
C THR A 242 5.49 11.61 6.63
N GLY A 243 5.04 12.46 5.70
CA GLY A 243 3.79 13.22 5.84
C GLY A 243 3.84 14.39 6.83
N SER A 244 5.01 14.77 7.38
CA SER A 244 5.15 16.04 8.12
C SER A 244 5.14 17.26 7.21
N THR A 245 5.54 17.11 5.94
CA THR A 245 5.51 18.16 4.93
C THR A 245 4.64 17.75 3.75
N GLU A 246 4.21 18.72 2.93
CA GLU A 246 3.41 18.42 1.73
C GLU A 246 4.21 17.66 0.65
N ASP A 247 5.54 17.76 0.68
CA ASP A 247 6.42 17.20 -0.35
C ASP A 247 6.55 15.67 -0.27
N ILE A 248 6.52 15.12 0.95
CA ILE A 248 6.69 13.69 1.18
C ILE A 248 5.41 13.15 1.83
N PRO A 249 4.52 12.51 1.04
CA PRO A 249 3.36 11.79 1.55
C PRO A 249 3.69 10.80 2.68
N PHE A 250 2.69 10.41 3.46
CA PHE A 250 2.84 9.42 4.51
C PHE A 250 3.33 8.09 3.94
N ILE A 251 4.19 7.43 4.70
CA ILE A 251 4.46 6.00 4.56
C ILE A 251 4.23 5.39 5.92
N PHE A 252 3.28 4.46 6.03
CA PHE A 252 3.01 3.72 7.25
C PHE A 252 3.56 2.31 7.15
N ILE A 253 4.16 1.86 8.25
CA ILE A 253 4.38 0.44 8.52
C ILE A 253 3.30 -0.02 9.47
N ALA A 254 2.67 -1.13 9.13
CA ALA A 254 1.60 -1.70 9.90
C ALA A 254 1.77 -3.21 10.09
N HIS A 255 1.28 -3.69 11.22
CA HIS A 255 1.25 -5.10 11.59
C HIS A 255 -0.13 -5.45 12.13
N ARG A 256 -0.60 -6.66 11.82
CA ARG A 256 -1.82 -7.18 12.41
C ARG A 256 -1.64 -7.29 13.92
N ARG A 257 -2.57 -6.72 14.69
CA ARG A 257 -2.54 -6.86 16.16
C ARG A 257 -2.76 -8.34 16.50
N PRO A 258 -1.91 -8.98 17.32
CA PRO A 258 -2.05 -10.41 17.63
C PRO A 258 -3.43 -10.77 18.21
N GLU A 259 -3.97 -9.90 19.07
CA GLU A 259 -5.30 -10.07 19.66
C GLU A 259 -6.42 -9.98 18.62
N SER A 260 -6.22 -9.28 17.50
CA SER A 260 -7.26 -9.10 16.50
C SER A 260 -7.39 -10.27 15.52
N SER A 261 -6.49 -11.26 15.58
CA SER A 261 -6.55 -12.48 14.77
C SER A 261 -7.69 -13.43 15.16
N CYS A 262 -8.21 -13.34 16.41
CA CYS A 262 -9.32 -14.16 16.88
C CYS A 262 -10.67 -13.44 16.87
N TRP A 263 -10.72 -12.17 16.47
CA TRP A 263 -11.95 -11.40 16.41
C TRP A 263 -12.79 -11.76 15.19
N ILE A 264 -14.11 -11.63 15.33
CA ILE A 264 -15.05 -11.89 14.24
C ILE A 264 -15.03 -10.69 13.30
N VAL A 265 -14.61 -10.92 12.05
CA VAL A 265 -14.75 -9.92 10.98
C VAL A 265 -16.20 -9.97 10.47
N PRO A 266 -16.97 -8.88 10.53
CA PRO A 266 -18.34 -8.87 10.04
C PRO A 266 -18.39 -9.09 8.52
N ASN A 267 -19.46 -9.74 8.05
CA ASN A 267 -19.65 -10.04 6.64
C ASN A 267 -20.08 -8.81 5.83
N ASP A 268 -20.74 -7.83 6.44
CA ASP A 268 -21.15 -6.60 5.79
C ASP A 268 -20.10 -5.50 5.94
N ASP A 269 -20.01 -4.66 4.92
CA ASP A 269 -18.98 -3.63 4.81
C ASP A 269 -19.21 -2.44 5.73
N GLN A 270 -20.48 -2.12 6.00
CA GLN A 270 -20.83 -1.03 6.90
C GLN A 270 -20.38 -1.32 8.33
N SER A 271 -20.70 -2.51 8.86
CA SER A 271 -20.28 -2.93 10.20
C SER A 271 -18.76 -3.02 10.32
N LEU A 272 -18.08 -3.47 9.25
CA LEU A 272 -16.62 -3.55 9.22
C LEU A 272 -15.96 -2.17 9.43
N LEU A 273 -16.38 -1.16 8.67
CA LEU A 273 -15.87 0.21 8.81
C LEU A 273 -16.31 0.89 10.12
N GLN A 274 -17.41 0.45 10.72
CA GLN A 274 -17.84 0.92 12.04
C GLN A 274 -17.12 0.21 13.20
N GLY A 275 -16.15 -0.66 12.92
CA GLY A 275 -15.36 -1.34 13.94
C GLY A 275 -16.13 -2.43 14.72
N VAL A 276 -17.25 -2.90 14.20
CA VAL A 276 -18.01 -4.01 14.80
C VAL A 276 -17.18 -5.28 14.74
N GLY A 277 -17.21 -6.08 15.81
CA GLY A 277 -16.40 -7.28 15.97
C GLY A 277 -15.04 -7.02 16.62
N ALA A 278 -14.51 -5.79 16.49
CA ALA A 278 -13.25 -5.43 17.10
C ALA A 278 -13.29 -5.55 18.62
N ARG A 279 -12.17 -5.99 19.21
CA ARG A 279 -12.03 -6.31 20.64
C ARG A 279 -13.06 -7.36 21.12
N GLY A 280 -13.55 -8.21 20.22
CA GLY A 280 -14.46 -9.32 20.54
C GLY A 280 -15.89 -8.89 20.89
N THR A 281 -16.34 -7.72 20.43
CA THR A 281 -17.67 -7.19 20.78
C THR A 281 -18.45 -6.73 19.55
N SER A 282 -19.78 -6.78 19.62
CA SER A 282 -20.66 -6.38 18.52
C SER A 282 -20.99 -4.88 18.45
N CYS A 283 -20.49 -4.08 19.39
CA CYS A 283 -20.75 -2.63 19.39
C CYS A 283 -19.75 -1.89 18.48
N PRO A 284 -20.19 -0.84 17.75
CA PRO A 284 -19.30 0.04 16.97
C PRO A 284 -18.17 0.66 17.80
N LYS A 285 -17.02 0.88 17.15
CA LYS A 285 -15.78 1.41 17.76
C LYS A 285 -14.94 2.14 16.72
N SER A 286 -14.04 2.97 17.21
CA SER A 286 -13.01 3.64 16.42
C SER A 286 -11.68 3.61 17.18
N ASP A 287 -10.60 3.71 16.42
CA ASP A 287 -9.26 4.00 16.90
C ASP A 287 -8.88 5.44 16.52
N ASP A 288 -8.04 6.09 17.31
CA ASP A 288 -7.63 7.51 17.16
C ASP A 288 -6.13 7.66 16.85
N THR A 289 -5.43 6.57 16.50
CA THR A 289 -3.99 6.59 16.21
C THR A 289 -3.67 7.57 15.08
N PHE A 290 -4.46 7.60 14.01
CA PHE A 290 -4.18 8.46 12.86
C PHE A 290 -4.35 9.94 13.19
N GLU A 291 -5.42 10.30 13.89
CA GLU A 291 -5.69 11.65 14.40
C GLU A 291 -4.57 12.11 15.33
N THR A 292 -4.13 11.23 16.25
CA THR A 292 -3.01 11.51 17.15
C THR A 292 -1.73 11.80 16.37
N LEU A 293 -1.44 11.00 15.34
CA LEU A 293 -0.28 11.22 14.47
C LEU A 293 -0.36 12.57 13.73
N LEU A 294 -1.54 13.03 13.33
CA LEU A 294 -1.71 14.33 12.68
C LEU A 294 -1.50 15.50 13.64
N LEU A 295 -1.91 15.35 14.89
CA LEU A 295 -1.74 16.38 15.92
C LEU A 295 -0.29 16.52 16.37
N MET A 296 0.43 15.40 16.52
CA MET A 296 1.84 15.41 16.95
C MET A 296 2.78 16.16 15.98
N SER A 297 2.39 16.35 14.71
CA SER A 297 3.17 17.16 13.78
C SER A 297 3.03 18.67 13.96
N VAL A 298 2.01 19.14 14.68
CA VAL A 298 1.73 20.58 14.82
C VAL A 298 2.64 21.23 15.88
N ASP A 299 3.13 20.45 16.84
CA ASP A 299 3.93 20.96 17.95
C ASP A 299 5.42 21.16 17.59
N ASP A 300 5.97 20.37 16.66
CA ASP A 300 7.38 20.46 16.22
C ASP A 300 7.68 21.71 15.36
N ASP A 301 6.67 22.32 14.73
CA ASP A 301 6.82 23.55 13.93
C ASP A 301 6.79 24.84 14.79
N SER A 302 6.53 24.73 16.09
CA SER A 302 6.35 25.90 16.97
C SER A 302 7.62 26.39 17.67
N ASP A 303 8.75 25.70 17.52
CA ASP A 303 10.00 26.00 18.23
C ASP A 303 11.08 26.71 17.37
N GLU A 304 10.82 27.04 16.09
CA GLU A 304 11.81 27.73 15.24
C GLU A 304 11.75 29.27 15.26
N ASP A 305 10.78 29.90 15.93
CA ASP A 305 10.66 31.38 15.99
C ASP A 305 11.19 32.02 17.29
N SER A 306 12.07 31.34 18.03
CA SER A 306 12.70 31.88 19.24
C SER A 306 14.23 31.73 19.24
N SER A 307 14.93 32.48 18.40
CA SER A 307 16.37 32.77 18.55
C SER A 307 16.78 34.06 17.85
#